data_AF-A0A1I3LZU7-F1
#
_entry.id   AF-A0A1I3LZU7-F1
#
_cell.length_a   1.000
_cell.length_b   1.000
_cell.length_c   1.000
_cell.angle_alpha   90.00
_cell.angle_beta   90.00
_cell.angle_gamma   90.00
#
_symmetry.space_group_name_H-M   'P 1'
#
loop_
_entity.id
_entity.type
_entity.pdbx_description
1 polymer ?
#
loop_
_entity_poly.entity_id
_entity_poly.type
_entity_poly.pdbx_seq_one_letter_code
_entity_poly.pdbx_strand_id
1 'polypeptide(L)'
;MAVKVPPVDLERINNYVVFGKVLIQNWDGDSQAASARLSIFDGFVILDRSDFRLESIQYISLSLQGTIDMEKLKNNELIVDLRCSTYNGIAKNASLIVIGVPGNIINTQISPP
;
A
#
# COMPACT_ATOMS: atom_id res chain seq x y z
N MET A 1 -33.12 11.27 -6.36
CA MET A 1 -32.88 11.68 -4.97
C MET A 1 -31.46 12.21 -4.89
N ALA A 2 -31.28 13.51 -4.62
CA ALA A 2 -29.95 14.10 -4.53
C ALA A 2 -29.45 13.97 -3.09
N VAL A 3 -28.33 13.26 -2.89
CA VAL A 3 -27.66 13.17 -1.60
C VAL A 3 -26.69 14.33 -1.49
N LYS A 4 -26.93 15.24 -0.55
CA LYS A 4 -26.01 16.34 -0.24
C LYS A 4 -24.86 15.76 0.58
N VAL A 5 -23.67 15.69 -0.01
CA VAL A 5 -22.46 15.26 0.70
C VAL A 5 -21.96 16.46 1.53
N PRO A 6 -21.76 16.30 2.85
CA PRO A 6 -21.20 17.37 3.67
C PRO A 6 -19.75 17.68 3.25
N PRO A 7 -19.29 18.92 3.47
CA PRO A 7 -17.90 19.27 3.20
C PRO A 7 -16.94 18.41 4.02
N VAL A 8 -15.85 17.98 3.38
CA VAL A 8 -14.80 17.19 4.02
C VAL A 8 -13.98 18.09 4.94
N ASP A 9 -13.97 17.76 6.22
CA ASP A 9 -13.07 18.37 7.21
C ASP A 9 -11.66 17.77 7.05
N LEU A 10 -10.78 18.52 6.39
CA LEU A 10 -9.38 18.13 6.15
C LEU A 10 -8.51 18.28 7.40
N GLU A 11 -8.97 18.96 8.44
CA GLU A 11 -8.19 19.19 9.67
C GLU A 11 -8.14 17.95 10.59
N ARG A 12 -8.90 16.89 10.27
CA ARG A 12 -8.99 15.65 11.07
C ARG A 12 -8.71 14.38 10.26
N ILE A 13 -7.77 14.45 9.30
CA ILE A 13 -7.29 13.26 8.61
C ILE A 13 -6.40 12.46 9.56
N ASN A 14 -6.99 11.44 10.19
CA ASN A 14 -6.26 10.48 11.02
C ASN A 14 -6.14 9.09 10.37
N ASN A 15 -6.86 8.86 9.26
CA ASN A 15 -6.80 7.61 8.52
C ASN A 15 -6.14 7.83 7.17
N TYR A 16 -5.34 6.87 6.72
CA TYR A 16 -4.69 6.92 5.43
C TYR A 16 -4.85 5.58 4.72
N VAL A 17 -5.01 5.63 3.40
CA VAL A 17 -4.83 4.49 2.52
C VAL A 17 -3.50 4.67 1.80
N VAL A 18 -2.68 3.63 1.81
CA VAL A 18 -1.37 3.60 1.19
C VAL A 18 -1.37 2.60 0.06
N PHE A 19 -0.84 3.01 -1.08
CA PHE A 19 -0.60 2.16 -2.23
C PHE A 19 0.89 2.17 -2.57
N GLY A 20 1.50 0.99 -2.59
CA GLY A 20 2.84 0.79 -3.13
C GLY A 20 2.75 0.09 -4.48
N LYS A 21 3.50 0.58 -5.47
CA LYS A 21 3.65 -0.09 -6.76
C LYS A 21 5.13 -0.24 -7.09
N VAL A 22 5.50 -1.40 -7.62
CA VAL A 22 6.85 -1.68 -8.11
C VAL A 22 6.80 -2.63 -9.29
N LEU A 23 7.69 -2.42 -10.26
CA LEU A 23 7.98 -3.38 -11.32
C LEU A 23 9.22 -4.18 -10.90
N ILE A 24 9.10 -5.49 -10.82
CA ILE A 24 10.21 -6.38 -10.47
C ILE A 24 10.56 -7.20 -11.71
N GLN A 25 11.85 -7.26 -12.02
CA GLN A 25 12.38 -8.00 -13.16
C GLN A 25 13.35 -9.08 -12.68
N ASN A 26 13.20 -10.30 -13.19
CA ASN A 26 14.21 -11.34 -13.09
C ASN A 26 15.16 -11.25 -14.30
N TRP A 27 16.47 -11.33 -14.03
CA TRP A 27 17.51 -11.36 -15.07
C TRP A 27 18.07 -12.75 -15.31
N ASP A 28 17.68 -13.72 -14.48
CA ASP A 28 18.06 -15.10 -14.65
C ASP A 28 17.18 -15.80 -15.70
N GLY A 29 17.77 -16.78 -16.36
CA GLY A 29 17.05 -17.67 -17.27
C GLY A 29 16.16 -18.67 -16.53
N ASP A 30 16.45 -18.92 -15.25
CA ASP A 30 15.68 -19.80 -14.37
C ASP A 30 14.59 -19.07 -13.55
N SER A 31 13.70 -19.87 -12.95
CA SER A 31 12.60 -19.38 -12.11
C SER A 31 13.12 -19.03 -10.72
N GLN A 32 12.78 -17.84 -10.22
CA GLN A 32 13.26 -17.34 -8.93
C GLN A 32 12.12 -17.01 -7.97
N ALA A 33 12.37 -17.24 -6.67
CA ALA A 33 11.50 -16.74 -5.63
C ALA A 33 11.73 -15.24 -5.45
N ALA A 34 10.64 -14.49 -5.33
CA ALA A 34 10.66 -13.07 -5.10
C ALA A 34 9.60 -12.67 -4.06
N SER A 35 9.82 -11.52 -3.43
CA SER A 35 8.87 -10.95 -2.48
C SER A 35 8.79 -9.44 -2.63
N ALA A 36 7.63 -8.88 -2.31
CA ALA A 36 7.41 -7.45 -2.16
C ALA A 36 6.64 -7.20 -0.86
N ARG A 37 6.99 -6.13 -0.15
CA ARG A 37 6.41 -5.79 1.14
C ARG A 37 6.18 -4.29 1.26
N LEU A 38 4.99 -3.94 1.71
CA LEU A 38 4.62 -2.60 2.14
C LEU A 38 4.56 -2.60 3.67
N SER A 39 5.23 -1.65 4.29
CA SER A 39 5.39 -1.60 5.75
C SER A 39 5.50 -0.19 6.28
N ILE A 40 5.33 -0.04 7.59
CA ILE A 40 5.55 1.20 8.32
C ILE A 40 6.59 1.01 9.43
N PHE A 41 7.11 2.12 9.95
CA PHE A 41 8.15 2.15 10.98
C PHE A 41 9.40 1.39 10.56
N ASP A 42 9.97 1.77 9.41
CA ASP A 42 11.21 1.19 8.88
C ASP A 42 11.13 -0.34 8.66
N GLY A 43 9.94 -0.83 8.33
CA GLY A 43 9.71 -2.25 8.09
C GLY A 43 9.24 -3.08 9.29
N PHE A 44 8.94 -2.47 10.43
CA PHE A 44 8.53 -3.18 11.64
C PHE A 44 7.09 -3.70 11.57
N VAL A 45 6.16 -2.89 11.05
CA VAL A 45 4.75 -3.29 10.89
C VAL A 45 4.47 -3.51 9.41
N ILE A 46 4.08 -4.73 9.05
CA ILE A 46 3.74 -5.10 7.68
C ILE A 46 2.29 -4.71 7.42
N LEU A 47 2.08 -3.85 6.43
CA LEU A 47 0.75 -3.51 5.95
C LEU A 47 0.27 -4.55 4.94
N ASP A 48 1.16 -4.95 4.03
CA ASP A 48 0.87 -5.94 2.98
C ASP A 48 2.15 -6.61 2.51
N ARG A 49 2.02 -7.84 2.02
CA ARG A 49 3.12 -8.66 1.52
C ARG A 49 2.62 -9.61 0.44
N SER A 50 3.39 -9.70 -0.63
CA SER A 50 3.22 -10.71 -1.66
C SER A 50 4.52 -11.49 -1.85
N ASP A 51 4.41 -12.82 -1.78
CA ASP A 51 5.47 -13.76 -2.12
C ASP A 51 5.05 -14.51 -3.40
N PHE A 52 5.94 -14.58 -4.39
CA PHE A 52 5.61 -15.11 -5.70
C PHE A 52 6.86 -15.67 -6.40
N ARG A 53 6.65 -16.29 -7.56
CA ARG A 53 7.74 -16.70 -8.46
C ARG A 53 7.80 -15.83 -9.70
N LEU A 54 9.02 -15.48 -10.09
CA LEU A 54 9.34 -14.85 -11.36
C LEU A 54 9.88 -15.93 -12.30
N GLU A 55 9.14 -16.23 -13.36
CA GLU A 55 9.55 -17.26 -14.32
C GLU A 55 10.53 -16.67 -15.33
N SER A 56 11.73 -17.27 -15.47
CA SER A 56 12.75 -16.87 -16.45
C SER A 56 12.95 -15.34 -16.54
N ILE A 57 13.28 -14.81 -17.72
CA ILE A 57 13.44 -13.37 -17.96
C ILE A 57 12.06 -12.71 -18.10
N GLN A 58 11.43 -12.42 -16.96
CA GLN A 58 10.10 -11.82 -16.88
C GLN A 58 10.08 -10.56 -16.03
N TYR A 59 9.08 -9.71 -16.32
CA TYR A 59 8.66 -8.59 -15.48
C TYR A 59 7.31 -8.88 -14.82
N ILE A 60 7.16 -8.48 -13.56
CA ILE A 60 5.86 -8.41 -12.89
C ILE A 60 5.63 -7.00 -12.34
N SER A 61 4.42 -6.49 -12.52
CA SER A 61 3.97 -5.28 -11.83
C SER A 61 3.17 -5.69 -10.61
N LEU A 62 3.59 -5.25 -9.44
CA LEU A 62 2.89 -5.50 -8.19
C LEU A 62 2.35 -4.21 -7.61
N SER A 63 1.16 -4.32 -7.05
CA SER A 63 0.50 -3.29 -6.26
C SER A 63 0.20 -3.88 -4.89
N LEU A 64 0.66 -3.21 -3.84
CA LEU A 64 0.41 -3.53 -2.45
C LEU A 64 -0.41 -2.41 -1.83
N GLN A 65 -1.30 -2.73 -0.89
CA GLN A 65 -2.17 -1.73 -0.29
C GLN A 65 -2.32 -1.93 1.22
N GLY A 66 -2.45 -0.83 1.95
CA GLY A 66 -2.64 -0.86 3.39
C GLY A 66 -3.41 0.33 3.91
N THR A 67 -3.93 0.20 5.12
CA THR A 67 -4.57 1.30 5.85
C THR A 67 -3.77 1.65 7.09
N ILE A 68 -3.65 2.93 7.38
CA ILE A 68 -2.96 3.44 8.56
C ILE A 68 -3.94 4.28 9.37
N ASP A 69 -3.98 4.03 10.68
CA ASP A 69 -4.77 4.77 11.65
C ASP A 69 -3.81 5.47 12.60
N MET A 70 -3.62 6.77 12.40
CA MET A 70 -2.66 7.58 13.16
C MET A 70 -3.06 7.72 14.63
N GLU A 71 -4.32 7.54 15.01
CA GLU A 71 -4.71 7.58 16.43
C GLU A 71 -4.12 6.38 17.18
N LYS A 72 -3.95 5.25 16.50
CA LYS A 72 -3.29 4.06 17.06
C LYS A 72 -1.77 4.19 17.08
N LEU A 73 -1.22 5.08 16.27
CA LEU A 73 0.21 5.32 16.15
C LEU A 73 0.60 6.51 17.03
N LYS A 74 0.90 6.25 18.31
CA LYS A 74 1.28 7.28 19.28
C LYS A 74 2.53 8.07 18.81
N ASN A 75 2.31 9.27 18.24
CA ASN A 75 3.28 10.36 17.99
C ASN A 75 4.62 10.00 17.32
N ASN A 76 4.75 8.85 16.67
CA ASN A 76 5.98 8.50 15.97
C ASN A 76 5.98 9.09 14.56
N GLU A 77 7.14 9.53 14.11
CA GLU A 77 7.40 9.81 12.69
C GLU A 77 7.04 8.56 11.89
N LEU A 78 6.03 8.69 11.03
CA LEU A 78 5.57 7.60 10.19
C LEU A 78 6.44 7.53 8.93
N ILE A 79 7.31 6.52 8.88
CA ILE A 79 7.99 6.13 7.64
C ILE A 79 7.18 5.01 7.00
N VAL A 80 6.85 5.16 5.72
CA VAL A 80 6.22 4.14 4.89
C VAL A 80 7.27 3.59 3.92
N ASP A 81 7.46 2.28 3.93
CA ASP A 81 8.48 1.58 3.17
C ASP A 81 7.86 0.60 2.18
N LEU A 82 8.34 0.66 0.93
CA LEU A 82 8.14 -0.39 -0.07
C LEU A 82 9.48 -1.09 -0.32
N ARG A 83 9.57 -2.37 0.04
CA ARG A 83 10.76 -3.20 -0.17
C ARG A 83 10.42 -4.37 -1.07
N CYS A 84 11.39 -4.80 -1.87
CA CYS A 84 11.27 -6.02 -2.66
C CYS A 84 12.61 -6.73 -2.71
N SER A 85 12.56 -8.04 -2.94
CA SER A 85 13.74 -8.90 -3.03
C SER A 85 13.52 -9.98 -4.07
N THR A 86 14.60 -10.30 -4.79
CA THR A 86 14.78 -11.46 -5.65
C THR A 86 16.26 -11.80 -5.67
N TYR A 87 16.64 -13.01 -6.10
CA TYR A 87 18.05 -13.42 -6.10
C TYR A 87 18.88 -12.67 -7.16
N ASN A 88 18.43 -12.65 -8.41
CA ASN A 88 19.11 -11.98 -9.52
C ASN A 88 18.12 -11.14 -10.35
N GLY A 89 17.94 -9.89 -9.96
CA GLY A 89 16.98 -9.03 -10.62
C GLY A 89 17.05 -7.57 -10.18
N ILE A 90 16.09 -6.78 -10.64
CA ILE A 90 16.03 -5.34 -10.39
C ILE A 90 14.60 -4.88 -10.11
N ALA A 91 14.49 -3.91 -9.21
CA ALA A 91 13.27 -3.15 -8.97
C ALA A 91 13.28 -1.87 -9.81
N LYS A 92 12.19 -1.60 -10.53
CA LYS A 92 12.00 -0.42 -11.38
C LYS A 92 10.67 0.24 -11.05
N ASN A 93 10.59 1.54 -11.34
CA ASN A 93 9.36 2.34 -11.26
C ASN A 93 8.63 2.20 -9.91
N ALA A 94 9.39 2.19 -8.81
CA ALA A 94 8.81 2.17 -7.48
C ALA A 94 8.07 3.49 -7.22
N SER A 95 6.84 3.39 -6.73
CA SER A 95 6.02 4.54 -6.36
C SER A 95 5.21 4.26 -5.12
N LEU A 96 5.09 5.26 -4.25
CA LEU A 96 4.24 5.25 -3.07
C LEU A 96 3.23 6.38 -3.19
N ILE A 97 1.96 6.06 -2.96
CA ILE A 97 0.86 7.02 -2.93
C ILE A 97 0.18 6.87 -1.57
N VAL A 98 0.02 8.00 -0.87
CA VAL A 98 -0.65 8.06 0.42
C VAL A 98 -1.85 8.99 0.28
N ILE A 99 -3.04 8.50 0.61
CA ILE A 99 -4.29 9.24 0.50
C ILE A 99 -4.88 9.38 1.90
N GLY A 100 -5.00 10.62 2.36
CA GLY A 100 -5.69 10.95 3.59
C GLY A 100 -7.20 10.71 3.48
N VAL A 101 -7.75 9.96 4.43
CA VAL A 101 -9.17 9.65 4.54
C VAL A 101 -9.73 10.34 5.79
N PRO A 102 -10.77 11.19 5.65
CA PRO A 102 -11.42 11.82 6.79
C PRO A 102 -12.01 10.76 7.72
N GLY A 103 -11.83 10.92 9.04
CA GLY A 103 -12.32 9.95 10.04
C GLY A 103 -13.84 9.77 10.10
N ASN A 104 -14.59 10.70 9.53
CA ASN A 104 -16.06 10.66 9.47
C ASN A 104 -16.55 10.18 8.09
N ILE A 105 -16.23 8.94 7.68
CA ILE A 105 -17.07 8.27 6.69
C ILE A 105 -18.33 7.85 7.44
N ILE A 106 -19.35 8.70 7.40
CA ILE A 106 -20.68 8.34 7.87
C ILE A 106 -21.09 7.12 7.05
N ASN A 107 -21.18 5.96 7.71
CA ASN A 107 -21.79 4.77 7.16
C ASN A 107 -23.24 5.15 6.84
N THR A 108 -23.49 5.62 5.63
CA THR A 108 -24.83 5.80 5.11
C THR A 108 -25.32 4.39 4.91
N GLN A 109 -25.88 3.81 5.98
CA GLN A 109 -26.71 2.62 5.84
C GLN A 109 -27.83 3.01 4.89
N ILE A 110 -27.67 2.59 3.64
CA ILE A 110 -28.74 2.63 2.66
C ILE A 110 -29.70 1.56 3.17
N SER A 111 -30.73 1.97 3.90
CA SER A 111 -31.83 1.07 4.23
C SER A 111 -32.40 0.55 2.91
N PRO A 112 -32.50 -0.78 2.72
CA PRO A 112 -33.11 -1.34 1.53
C PRO A 112 -34.56 -0.83 1.38
N PRO A 113 -35.07 -0.70 0.15
CA PRO A 113 -36.43 -0.24 -0.11
C PRO A 113 -37.50 -1.18 0.47
#